data_AF-A0A0S8AM54-F1
#
_entry.id   AF-A0A0S8AM54-F1
#
_cell.length_a   1.000
_cell.length_b   1.000
_cell.length_c   1.000
_cell.angle_alpha   90.00
_cell.angle_beta   90.00
_cell.angle_gamma   90.00
#
_symmetry.space_group_name_H-M   'P 1'
#
loop_
_entity.id
_entity.type
_entity.pdbx_description
1 polymer ?
#
loop_
_entity_poly.entity_id
_entity_poly.type
_entity_poly.pdbx_seq_one_letter_code
_entity_poly.pdbx_strand_id
1 'polypeptide(L)'
;MVKKYNCWEFMKCGREIGGTNASQSGVCPIAAELAANGLNGGVNAGRICWVVASNANNGKGKCSDLRREHRCFQCQFRYKVLMEEGLLNICKATGALLADLPEDQTR
;
A
#
# COMPACT_ATOMS: atom_id res chain seq x y z
N MET A 1 -10.53 18.85 -10.10
CA MET A 1 -9.84 17.53 -10.03
C MET A 1 -10.29 16.83 -8.75
N VAL A 2 -10.65 15.55 -8.80
CA VAL A 2 -11.10 14.79 -7.62
C VAL A 2 -9.87 14.37 -6.80
N LYS A 3 -9.89 14.63 -5.48
CA LYS A 3 -8.79 14.22 -4.58
C LYS A 3 -8.69 12.69 -4.53
N LYS A 4 -7.50 12.14 -4.79
CA LYS A 4 -7.19 10.72 -4.59
C LYS A 4 -6.67 10.51 -3.16
N TYR A 5 -7.24 9.55 -2.45
CA TYR A 5 -6.87 9.25 -1.08
C TYR A 5 -5.84 8.12 -1.00
N ASN A 6 -4.94 8.21 -0.03
CA ASN A 6 -4.08 7.10 0.40
C ASN A 6 -4.80 6.22 1.44
N CYS A 7 -4.30 5.00 1.65
CA CYS A 7 -4.96 4.04 2.54
C CYS A 7 -5.12 4.56 3.97
N TRP A 8 -4.16 5.32 4.50
CA TRP A 8 -4.23 5.88 5.85
C TRP A 8 -5.24 7.01 5.98
N GLU A 9 -5.45 7.80 4.92
CA GLU A 9 -6.49 8.83 4.88
C GLU A 9 -7.88 8.20 4.82
N PHE A 10 -8.05 7.13 4.03
CA PHE A 10 -9.32 6.41 3.91
C PHE A 10 -9.67 5.61 5.17
N MET A 11 -8.69 4.87 5.71
CA MET A 11 -8.87 4.05 6.91
C MET A 11 -8.78 4.85 8.21
N LYS A 12 -8.33 6.11 8.15
CA LYS A 12 -8.12 7.02 9.29
C LYS A 12 -7.27 6.39 10.39
N CYS A 13 -6.19 5.70 10.01
CA CYS A 13 -5.37 4.99 10.98
C CYS A 13 -4.35 5.88 11.70
N GLY A 14 -4.03 7.07 11.16
CA GLY A 14 -3.13 8.06 11.78
C GLY A 14 -1.67 7.63 11.85
N ARG A 15 -1.25 6.61 11.09
CA ARG A 15 0.13 6.08 11.09
C ARG A 15 0.97 6.56 9.90
N GLU A 16 0.49 7.53 9.15
CA GLU A 16 1.29 8.24 8.16
C GLU A 16 2.48 8.99 8.76
N ILE A 17 3.41 9.45 7.93
CA ILE A 17 4.52 10.28 8.39
C ILE A 17 3.94 11.57 9.00
N GLY A 18 4.25 11.82 10.29
CA GLY A 18 3.67 12.93 11.05
C GLY A 18 2.23 12.71 11.53
N GLY A 19 1.66 11.52 11.34
CA GLY A 19 0.31 11.18 11.79
C GLY A 19 0.17 11.07 13.31
N THR A 20 -1.06 11.23 13.80
CA THR A 20 -1.38 11.28 15.24
C THR A 20 -0.97 10.02 16.02
N ASN A 21 -1.00 8.86 15.37
CA ASN A 21 -0.62 7.57 15.95
C ASN A 21 0.80 7.14 15.58
N ALA A 22 1.50 7.91 14.74
CA ALA A 22 2.84 7.56 14.29
C ALA A 22 3.88 7.61 15.43
N SER A 23 3.73 8.55 16.37
CA SER A 23 4.61 8.68 17.53
C SER A 23 4.47 7.52 18.53
N GLN A 24 3.25 7.00 18.69
CA GLN A 24 2.95 5.94 19.67
C GLN A 24 3.07 4.53 19.09
N SER A 25 2.62 4.32 17.84
CA SER A 25 2.56 3.01 17.18
C SER A 25 3.59 2.84 16.07
N GLY A 26 4.48 3.82 15.89
CA GLY A 26 5.42 3.88 14.78
C GLY A 26 4.75 4.22 13.44
N VAL A 27 5.54 4.78 12.53
CA VAL A 27 5.13 5.06 11.14
C VAL A 27 4.77 3.77 10.42
N CYS A 28 3.70 3.82 9.62
CA CYS A 28 3.25 2.72 8.78
C CYS A 28 4.30 2.42 7.70
N PRO A 29 4.72 1.17 7.49
CA PRO A 29 5.66 0.82 6.42
C PRO A 29 5.17 1.28 5.03
N ILE A 30 3.87 1.20 4.77
CA ILE A 30 3.25 1.66 3.51
C ILE A 30 3.44 3.17 3.32
N ALA A 31 3.35 3.93 4.41
CA ALA A 31 3.57 5.38 4.37
C ALA A 31 5.07 5.75 4.30
N ALA A 32 5.97 4.81 4.57
CA ALA A 32 7.42 5.01 4.48
C ALA A 32 8.03 4.49 3.17
N GLU A 33 7.26 3.77 2.34
CA GLU A 33 7.74 3.20 1.08
C GLU A 33 7.87 4.25 -0.04
N LEU A 34 9.02 4.92 -0.06
CA LEU A 34 9.31 6.02 -0.98
C LEU A 34 9.42 5.56 -2.44
N ALA A 35 9.84 4.32 -2.70
CA ALA A 35 10.02 3.81 -4.06
C ALA A 35 8.69 3.77 -4.85
N ALA A 36 7.57 3.70 -4.14
CA ALA A 36 6.22 3.69 -4.71
C ALA A 36 5.59 5.09 -4.86
N ASN A 37 6.30 6.16 -4.52
CA ASN A 37 5.70 7.49 -4.51
C ASN A 37 5.21 7.93 -5.91
N GLY A 38 4.00 8.49 -5.96
CA GLY A 38 3.35 8.89 -7.21
C GLY A 38 2.59 7.77 -7.92
N LEU A 39 2.78 6.50 -7.54
CA LEU A 39 2.06 5.39 -8.16
C LEU A 39 0.55 5.52 -7.92
N ASN A 40 -0.21 5.34 -9.01
CA ASN A 40 -1.64 5.59 -9.04
C ASN A 40 -2.02 7.02 -8.56
N GLY A 41 -1.13 8.01 -8.65
CA GLY A 41 -1.36 9.36 -8.12
C GLY A 41 -1.50 9.40 -6.58
N GLY A 42 -0.93 8.42 -5.89
CA GLY A 42 -0.81 8.39 -4.43
C GLY A 42 0.50 8.98 -3.93
N VAL A 43 0.63 9.03 -2.61
CA VAL A 43 1.88 9.33 -1.91
C VAL A 43 2.46 8.02 -1.40
N ASN A 44 3.75 7.78 -1.63
CA ASN A 44 4.45 6.54 -1.29
C ASN A 44 3.62 5.32 -1.73
N ALA A 45 3.61 4.22 -0.98
CA ALA A 45 2.78 3.05 -1.33
C ALA A 45 1.30 3.19 -0.96
N GLY A 46 0.81 4.39 -0.63
CA GLY A 46 -0.53 4.61 -0.08
C GLY A 46 -1.67 4.14 -0.98
N ARG A 47 -1.49 4.16 -2.30
CA ARG A 47 -2.47 3.66 -3.29
C ARG A 47 -2.10 2.34 -3.95
N ILE A 48 -1.11 1.65 -3.40
CA ILE A 48 -0.76 0.26 -3.72
C ILE A 48 -0.51 -0.54 -2.43
N CYS A 49 -1.18 -0.16 -1.34
CA CYS A 49 -0.87 -0.65 0.00
C CYS A 49 -0.95 -2.18 0.13
N TRP A 50 -1.76 -2.83 -0.71
CA TRP A 50 -1.89 -4.29 -0.78
C TRP A 50 -0.63 -4.99 -1.29
N VAL A 51 0.21 -4.33 -2.11
CA VAL A 51 1.47 -4.87 -2.64
C VAL A 51 2.54 -4.90 -1.55
N VAL A 52 2.62 -3.83 -0.76
CA VAL A 52 3.60 -3.74 0.35
C VAL A 52 3.12 -4.54 1.56
N ALA A 53 1.82 -4.56 1.85
CA ALA A 53 1.27 -5.30 2.98
C ALA A 53 1.39 -6.83 2.82
N SER A 54 1.50 -7.35 1.59
CA SER A 54 1.83 -8.76 1.32
C SER A 54 3.32 -9.06 1.53
N ASN A 55 4.21 -8.07 1.38
CA ASN A 55 5.66 -8.26 1.52
C ASN A 55 6.20 -7.87 2.92
N ALA A 56 5.38 -7.23 3.75
CA ALA A 56 5.78 -6.77 5.09
C ALA A 56 5.86 -7.92 6.11
N ASN A 57 6.90 -8.74 6.01
CA ASN A 57 7.40 -9.57 7.10
C ASN A 57 8.24 -8.72 8.03
N ASN A 58 7.66 -7.85 8.88
CA ASN A 58 8.28 -7.43 10.15
C ASN A 58 7.41 -6.45 10.94
N GLY A 59 7.13 -6.83 12.19
CA GLY A 59 6.59 -5.94 13.20
C GLY A 59 5.29 -6.45 13.82
N LYS A 60 5.39 -6.88 15.08
CA LYS A 60 4.32 -7.39 15.96
C LYS A 60 3.21 -6.36 16.21
N GLY A 61 2.43 -6.05 15.18
CA GLY A 61 1.20 -5.28 15.30
C GLY A 61 0.15 -5.89 14.40
N LYS A 62 -0.55 -6.95 14.82
CA LYS A 62 -1.74 -7.55 14.17
C LYS A 62 -1.69 -7.71 12.63
N CYS A 63 -0.51 -7.83 12.01
CA CYS A 63 -0.31 -7.62 10.57
C CYS A 63 0.39 -8.75 9.78
N SER A 64 0.59 -9.95 10.31
CA SER A 64 1.44 -10.99 9.68
C SER A 64 0.71 -12.34 9.55
N ASP A 65 -0.28 -12.45 8.67
CA ASP A 65 -1.08 -13.66 8.53
C ASP A 65 -1.52 -13.82 7.07
N LEU A 66 -1.29 -14.99 6.44
CA LEU A 66 -1.69 -15.36 5.06
C LEU A 66 -3.17 -15.07 4.74
N ARG A 67 -4.00 -14.92 5.78
CA ARG A 67 -5.36 -14.35 5.72
C ARG A 67 -5.42 -12.90 5.20
N ARG A 68 -4.29 -12.21 4.94
CA ARG A 68 -4.22 -10.82 4.46
C ARG A 68 -4.46 -10.64 2.97
N GLU A 69 -4.02 -11.55 2.11
CA GLU A 69 -4.28 -11.44 0.68
C GLU A 69 -5.78 -11.43 0.42
N HIS A 70 -6.50 -12.41 1.02
CA HIS A 70 -7.97 -12.45 1.02
C HIS A 70 -8.62 -11.19 1.58
N ARG A 71 -8.10 -10.62 2.68
CA ARG A 71 -8.64 -9.37 3.25
C ARG A 71 -8.43 -8.16 2.34
N CYS A 72 -7.33 -8.12 1.57
CA CYS A 72 -7.12 -7.07 0.58
C CYS A 72 -8.12 -7.19 -0.58
N PHE A 73 -8.44 -8.41 -1.03
CA PHE A 73 -9.51 -8.64 -2.00
C PHE A 73 -10.90 -8.25 -1.48
N GLN A 74 -11.10 -8.12 -0.17
CA GLN A 74 -12.34 -7.63 0.43
C GLN A 74 -12.23 -6.17 0.91
N CYS A 75 -11.08 -5.51 0.69
CA CYS A 75 -10.83 -4.18 1.19
C CYS A 75 -11.53 -3.11 0.33
N GLN A 76 -12.42 -2.35 0.95
CA GLN A 76 -13.14 -1.25 0.29
C GLN A 76 -12.19 -0.21 -0.33
N PHE A 77 -11.04 0.06 0.31
CA PHE A 77 -10.06 0.98 -0.24
C PHE A 77 -9.43 0.45 -1.54
N ARG A 78 -9.05 -0.84 -1.59
CA ARG A 78 -8.51 -1.45 -2.82
C ARG A 78 -9.55 -1.38 -3.96
N TYR A 79 -10.81 -1.68 -3.66
CA TYR A 79 -11.89 -1.53 -4.64
C TYR A 79 -12.05 -0.09 -5.13
N LYS A 80 -12.00 0.89 -4.23
CA LYS A 80 -12.04 2.30 -4.59
C LYS A 80 -10.90 2.67 -5.55
N VAL A 81 -9.68 2.23 -5.27
CA VAL A 81 -8.53 2.48 -6.15
C VAL A 81 -8.72 1.80 -7.52
N LEU A 82 -9.22 0.56 -7.54
CA LEU A 82 -9.55 -0.15 -8.78
C LEU A 82 -10.57 0.60 -9.65
N MET A 83 -11.61 1.17 -9.03
CA MET A 83 -12.62 1.95 -9.74
C MET A 83 -12.08 3.31 -10.22
N GLU A 84 -11.14 3.92 -9.49
CA GLU A 84 -10.55 5.21 -9.83
C GLU A 84 -9.49 5.12 -10.94
N GLU A 85 -8.68 4.06 -10.97
CA GLU A 85 -7.58 3.91 -11.93
C GLU A 85 -7.91 2.98 -13.10
N GLY A 86 -8.78 1.99 -12.89
CA GLY A 86 -8.95 0.86 -13.80
C GLY A 86 -7.83 -0.19 -13.68
N LEU A 87 -8.17 -1.43 -14.01
CA LEU A 87 -7.30 -2.60 -13.81
C LEU A 87 -5.97 -2.49 -14.59
N LEU A 88 -6.02 -2.01 -15.84
CA LEU A 88 -4.84 -1.89 -16.70
C LEU A 88 -3.81 -0.90 -16.14
N ASN A 89 -4.25 0.23 -15.60
CA ASN A 89 -3.35 1.25 -15.06
C ASN A 89 -2.70 0.78 -13.75
N ILE A 90 -3.45 0.05 -12.92
CA ILE A 90 -2.90 -0.58 -11.71
C ILE A 90 -1.82 -1.59 -12.07
N CYS A 91 -2.06 -2.49 -13.04
CA CYS A 91 -1.07 -3.49 -13.43
C CYS A 91 0.22 -2.87 -13.95
N LYS A 92 0.15 -1.75 -14.69
CA LYS A 92 1.35 -1.02 -15.15
C LYS A 92 2.13 -0.41 -13.98
N ALA A 93 1.42 0.25 -13.05
CA ALA A 93 2.04 0.86 -11.88
C ALA A 93 2.73 -0.18 -10.98
N THR A 94 2.11 -1.35 -10.77
CA THR A 94 2.70 -2.41 -9.96
C THR A 94 3.78 -3.20 -10.70
N GLY A 95 3.65 -3.38 -12.02
CA GLY A 95 4.64 -4.07 -12.84
C GLY A 95 5.97 -3.32 -12.91
N ALA A 96 5.93 -1.98 -12.97
CA ALA A 96 7.13 -1.15 -12.90
C ALA A 96 7.90 -1.35 -11.58
N LEU A 97 7.19 -1.47 -10.45
CA LEU A 97 7.81 -1.70 -9.14
C LEU A 97 8.43 -3.10 -9.00
N LEU A 98 7.88 -4.11 -9.67
CA LEU A 98 8.38 -5.49 -9.63
C LEU A 98 9.51 -5.75 -10.64
N ALA A 99 9.57 -4.99 -11.73
CA ALA A 99 10.61 -5.11 -12.75
C ALA A 99 12.00 -4.65 -12.25
N ASP A 100 12.04 -3.85 -11.17
CA ASP A 100 13.29 -3.39 -10.54
C ASP A 100 13.82 -4.35 -9.46
N LEU A 101 13.15 -5.48 -9.21
CA LEU A 101 13.64 -6.50 -8.27
C LEU A 101 14.59 -7.47 -9.01
N PRO A 102 15.81 -7.73 -8.47
CA PRO A 102 16.73 -8.69 -9.07
C PRO A 102 16.09 -10.09 -9.11
N GLU A 103 16.29 -10.80 -10.23
CA GLU A 103 15.65 -12.08 -10.60
C GLU A 103 15.86 -13.26 -9.59
N ASP A 104 16.67 -13.06 -8.55
CA ASP A 104 17.15 -14.10 -7.61
C ASP A 104 16.08 -14.65 -6.64
N GLN A 105 14.93 -13.99 -6.46
CA GLN A 105 13.91 -14.44 -5.48
C GLN A 105 12.72 -15.21 -6.07
N THR A 106 12.89 -15.85 -7.24
CA THR A 106 11.80 -16.59 -7.91
C THR A 106 11.98 -18.12 -7.93
N ARG A 107 12.71 -18.71 -6.97
CA ARG A 107 12.89 -20.17 -6.90
C ARG A 107 12.23 -20.83 -5.70
#